data_AF-A0ABD1E9F7-F1
#
_entry.id   AF-A0ABD1E9F7-F1
#
_cell.length_a   1.000
_cell.length_b   1.000
_cell.length_c   1.000
_cell.angle_alpha   90.00
_cell.angle_beta   90.00
_cell.angle_gamma   90.00
#
_symmetry.space_group_name_H-M   'P 1'
#
loop_
_entity.id
_entity.type
_entity.pdbx_description
1 polymer ?
#
loop_
_entity_poly.entity_id
_entity_poly.type
_entity_poly.pdbx_seq_one_letter_code
_entity_poly.pdbx_strand_id
1 'polypeptide(L)'
;MSKISINETSCLNNLVNLDRLGIIEIIYENNVNLWNRAKCYECFQIVNGTQTDSVSNETIQFSSLYNDFYKCLNNTSDNQCSECSLKYDALQNYFFSISNENEKIGVCMDIVDQMNTTWTYWGNKCCKYRRHNEYLFLSSSIMVLLCTVLFYVISQICAKKKLPTIIEQTRFLSSSLET
;
A
#
# COMPACT_ATOMS: atom_id res chain seq x y z
N MET A 1 16.50 -3.38 41.41
CA MET A 1 17.13 -4.70 41.18
C MET A 1 17.94 -5.08 42.42
N SER A 2 17.40 -5.99 43.24
CA SER A 2 18.05 -6.51 44.44
C SER A 2 19.06 -7.60 44.08
N LYS A 3 20.29 -7.43 44.56
CA LYS A 3 21.40 -8.39 44.43
C LYS A 3 21.04 -9.68 45.18
N ILE A 4 20.85 -10.77 44.46
CA ILE A 4 20.85 -12.13 45.03
C ILE A 4 22.26 -12.68 44.84
N SER A 5 23.03 -12.72 45.93
CA SER A 5 24.39 -13.26 45.96
C SER A 5 24.37 -14.71 46.42
N ILE A 6 24.59 -15.64 45.49
CA ILE A 6 24.97 -17.03 45.79
C ILE A 6 26.37 -17.20 45.18
N ASN A 7 27.38 -17.33 46.05
CA ASN A 7 28.81 -17.60 45.79
C ASN A 7 29.26 -17.59 44.32
N GLU A 8 29.76 -16.45 43.83
CA GLU A 8 30.71 -16.20 42.71
C GLU A 8 30.70 -17.11 41.46
N THR A 9 29.65 -17.90 41.22
CA THR A 9 29.42 -18.68 40.01
C THR A 9 27.95 -18.59 39.62
N SER A 10 27.74 -17.62 38.74
CA SER A 10 26.59 -17.37 37.85
C SER A 10 25.46 -18.40 37.88
N CYS A 11 24.30 -18.02 38.45
CA CYS A 11 23.03 -18.75 38.31
C CYS A 11 22.66 -19.03 36.85
N LEU A 12 23.19 -18.25 35.90
CA LEU A 12 23.06 -18.48 34.46
C LEU A 12 23.52 -19.90 34.07
N ASN A 13 24.66 -20.36 34.59
CA ASN A 13 25.19 -21.67 34.19
C ASN A 13 24.38 -22.83 34.78
N ASN A 14 23.82 -22.65 35.98
CA ASN A 14 23.04 -23.69 36.65
C ASN A 14 21.56 -23.73 36.21
N LEU A 15 21.00 -22.60 35.75
CA LEU A 15 19.58 -22.50 35.38
C LEU A 15 19.36 -22.44 33.87
N VAL A 16 20.26 -21.82 33.11
CA VAL A 16 20.11 -21.59 31.66
C VAL A 16 20.97 -22.57 30.86
N ASN A 17 22.24 -22.77 31.24
CA ASN A 17 23.21 -23.55 30.45
C ASN A 17 23.41 -25.00 30.95
N LEU A 18 22.64 -25.45 31.95
CA LEU A 18 22.77 -26.80 32.51
C LEU A 18 22.26 -27.88 31.55
N ASP A 19 21.22 -27.56 30.78
CA ASP A 19 20.60 -28.47 29.83
C ASP A 19 21.08 -28.20 28.40
N ARG A 20 21.34 -29.26 27.64
CA ARG A 20 21.73 -29.21 26.22
C ARG A 20 20.64 -28.60 25.33
N LEU A 21 19.39 -28.65 25.75
CA LEU A 21 18.27 -28.06 25.02
C LEU A 21 18.23 -26.53 25.14
N GLY A 22 18.81 -25.93 26.18
CA GLY A 22 18.88 -24.47 26.33
C GLY A 22 17.52 -23.77 26.26
N ILE A 23 16.46 -24.35 26.83
CA ILE A 23 15.06 -23.92 26.61
C ILE A 23 14.84 -22.43 26.92
N ILE A 24 15.45 -21.93 28.01
CA ILE A 24 15.30 -20.53 28.43
C ILE A 24 15.92 -19.57 27.41
N GLU A 25 17.08 -19.92 26.87
CA GLU A 25 17.76 -19.12 25.84
C GLU A 25 16.92 -19.08 24.56
N ILE A 26 16.44 -20.23 24.09
CA ILE A 26 15.56 -20.32 22.91
C ILE A 26 14.29 -19.49 23.09
N ILE A 27 13.64 -19.56 24.26
CA ILE A 27 12.43 -18.78 24.54
C ILE A 27 12.77 -17.28 24.56
N TYR A 28 13.87 -16.89 25.19
CA TYR A 28 14.29 -15.50 25.24
C TYR A 28 14.56 -14.95 23.83
N GLU A 29 15.36 -15.65 23.04
CA GLU A 29 15.66 -15.26 21.65
C GLU A 29 14.41 -15.18 20.80
N ASN A 30 13.49 -16.14 20.93
CA ASN A 30 12.21 -16.12 20.21
C ASN A 30 11.36 -14.92 20.59
N ASN A 31 11.29 -14.56 21.87
CA ASN A 31 10.57 -13.37 22.32
C ASN A 31 11.20 -12.07 21.81
N VAL A 32 12.53 -11.96 21.86
CA VAL A 32 13.26 -10.79 21.32
C VAL A 32 13.04 -10.68 19.81
N ASN A 33 13.11 -11.80 19.09
CA ASN A 33 12.85 -11.85 17.65
C ASN A 33 11.40 -11.47 17.32
N LEU A 34 10.43 -11.94 18.10
CA LEU A 34 9.02 -11.59 17.93
C LEU A 34 8.81 -10.09 18.15
N TRP A 35 9.37 -9.54 19.24
CA TRP A 35 9.31 -8.13 19.58
C TRP A 35 9.85 -7.23 18.45
N ASN A 36 11.00 -7.61 17.88
CA ASN A 36 11.63 -6.88 16.79
C ASN A 36 10.85 -7.00 15.48
N ARG A 37 10.33 -8.19 15.16
CA ARG A 37 9.52 -8.42 13.94
C ARG A 37 8.19 -7.67 13.98
N ALA A 38 7.54 -7.64 15.14
CA ALA A 38 6.29 -6.91 15.36
C ALA A 38 6.51 -5.39 15.51
N LYS A 39 7.77 -4.94 15.52
CA LYS A 39 8.17 -3.53 15.73
C LYS A 39 7.49 -2.93 16.95
N CYS A 40 7.39 -3.70 18.03
CA CYS A 40 6.67 -3.29 19.25
C CYS A 40 7.25 -2.00 19.85
N TYR A 41 8.54 -1.75 19.67
CA TYR A 41 9.22 -0.55 20.17
C TYR A 41 8.68 0.76 19.56
N GLU A 42 8.00 0.71 18.41
CA GLU A 42 7.42 1.88 17.70
C GLU A 42 6.08 2.34 18.28
N CYS A 43 5.42 1.46 19.02
CA CYS A 43 4.22 1.79 19.79
C CYS A 43 4.55 2.66 21.02
N PHE A 44 5.83 2.78 21.39
CA PHE A 44 6.27 3.45 22.63
C PHE A 44 7.21 4.62 22.32
N GLN A 45 7.37 5.53 23.28
CA GLN A 45 8.30 6.64 23.15
C GLN A 45 9.73 6.14 23.40
N ILE A 46 10.65 6.61 22.55
CA ILE A 46 12.09 6.37 22.74
C ILE A 46 12.69 7.68 23.24
N VAL A 47 13.01 7.73 24.53
CA VAL A 47 13.66 8.88 25.16
C VAL A 47 15.11 8.50 25.42
N ASN A 48 16.05 9.26 24.85
CA ASN A 48 17.50 9.05 25.01
C ASN A 48 17.97 7.62 24.67
N GLY A 49 17.37 6.99 23.66
CA GLY A 49 17.71 5.61 23.25
C GLY A 49 17.15 4.51 24.16
N THR A 50 16.38 4.87 25.19
CA THR A 50 15.65 3.92 26.04
C THR A 50 14.16 3.98 25.75
N GLN A 51 13.57 2.81 25.58
CA GLN A 51 12.12 2.68 25.44
C GLN A 51 11.46 2.96 26.79
N THR A 52 10.43 3.81 26.79
CA THR A 52 9.63 4.10 27.98
C THR A 52 8.33 3.28 27.98
N ASP A 53 7.68 3.20 29.15
CA ASP A 53 6.35 2.60 29.27
C ASP A 53 5.24 3.47 28.66
N SER A 54 5.57 4.69 28.22
CA SER A 54 4.63 5.62 27.62
C SER A 54 4.44 5.36 26.12
N VAL A 55 3.17 5.38 25.70
CA VAL A 55 2.75 5.19 24.32
C VAL A 55 3.25 6.35 23.43
N SER A 56 3.67 6.05 22.20
CA SER A 56 4.12 7.05 21.23
C SER A 56 3.01 8.03 20.85
N ASN A 57 3.37 9.27 20.49
CA ASN A 57 2.39 10.29 20.14
C ASN A 57 1.58 9.85 18.89
N GLU A 58 2.24 9.12 18.01
CA GLU A 58 1.67 8.53 16.81
C GLU A 58 0.57 7.53 17.15
N THR A 59 0.85 6.62 18.10
CA THR A 59 -0.12 5.61 18.54
C THR A 59 -1.30 6.24 19.28
N ILE A 60 -1.05 7.28 20.08
CA ILE A 60 -2.13 8.04 20.75
C ILE A 60 -3.06 8.69 19.72
N GLN A 61 -2.48 9.36 18.72
CA GLN A 61 -3.26 10.02 17.68
C GLN A 61 -4.02 9.01 16.80
N PHE A 62 -3.40 7.89 16.44
CA PHE A 62 -4.08 6.79 15.73
C PHE A 62 -5.27 6.27 16.55
N SER A 63 -5.06 5.95 17.83
CA SER A 63 -6.10 5.45 18.73
C SER A 63 -7.26 6.44 18.88
N SER A 64 -6.97 7.74 18.91
CA SER A 64 -8.02 8.77 18.93
C SER A 64 -8.87 8.76 17.65
N LEU A 65 -8.24 8.72 16.47
CA LEU A 65 -8.95 8.65 15.18
C LEU A 65 -9.75 7.35 15.03
N TYR A 66 -9.18 6.23 15.47
CA TYR A 66 -9.84 4.93 15.46
C TYR A 66 -11.08 4.93 16.37
N ASN A 67 -10.97 5.48 17.58
CA ASN A 67 -12.11 5.60 18.50
C ASN A 67 -13.21 6.50 17.92
N ASP A 68 -12.85 7.58 17.25
CA ASP A 68 -13.80 8.47 16.58
C ASP A 68 -14.56 7.75 15.45
N PHE A 69 -13.84 6.98 14.63
CA PHE A 69 -14.42 6.15 13.59
C PHE A 69 -15.33 5.07 14.18
N TYR A 70 -14.88 4.35 15.20
CA TYR A 70 -15.64 3.29 15.85
C TYR A 70 -16.91 3.80 16.54
N LYS A 71 -16.84 4.99 17.18
CA LYS A 71 -18.03 5.67 17.72
C LYS A 71 -19.03 5.99 16.63
N CYS A 72 -18.56 6.44 15.47
CA CYS A 72 -19.43 6.71 14.33
C CYS A 72 -20.12 5.43 13.84
N LEU A 73 -19.41 4.30 13.78
CA LEU A 73 -20.00 3.00 13.41
C LEU A 73 -21.06 2.50 14.39
N ASN A 74 -20.91 2.79 15.69
CA ASN A 74 -21.88 2.37 16.71
C ASN A 74 -23.16 3.20 16.71
N ASN A 75 -23.19 4.35 16.04
CA ASN A 75 -24.43 5.07 15.82
C ASN A 75 -25.26 4.28 14.80
N THR A 76 -26.42 3.77 15.23
CA THR A 76 -27.27 2.82 14.49
C THR A 76 -28.04 3.48 13.34
N SER A 77 -27.37 4.21 12.46
CA SER A 77 -27.97 4.77 11.25
C SER A 77 -27.84 3.79 10.08
N ASP A 78 -28.88 3.65 9.25
CA ASP A 78 -28.82 2.82 8.03
C ASP A 78 -27.77 3.35 7.01
N ASN A 79 -27.27 4.57 7.21
CA ASN A 79 -26.31 5.26 6.35
C ASN A 79 -24.92 5.44 6.98
N GLN A 80 -24.51 4.56 7.90
CA GLN A 80 -23.18 4.56 8.55
C GLN A 80 -22.01 4.82 7.57
N CYS A 81 -22.05 4.20 6.39
CA CYS A 81 -20.98 4.35 5.40
C CYS A 81 -20.85 5.78 4.84
N SER A 82 -21.96 6.49 4.66
CA SER A 82 -21.93 7.87 4.15
C SER A 82 -21.59 8.87 5.24
N GLU A 83 -22.00 8.61 6.47
CA GLU A 83 -21.79 9.50 7.62
C GLU A 83 -20.36 9.38 8.15
N CYS A 84 -19.84 8.16 8.20
CA CYS A 84 -18.51 7.85 8.74
C CYS A 84 -17.40 7.90 7.69
N SER A 85 -17.69 8.17 6.41
CA SER A 85 -16.66 8.17 5.35
C SER A 85 -15.55 9.17 5.64
N LEU A 86 -15.89 10.36 6.14
CA LEU A 86 -14.90 11.39 6.49
C LEU A 86 -13.99 10.95 7.65
N LYS A 87 -14.54 10.24 8.64
CA LYS A 87 -13.79 9.71 9.78
C LYS A 87 -12.88 8.54 9.35
N TYR A 88 -13.39 7.68 8.49
CA TYR A 88 -12.61 6.61 7.85
C TYR A 88 -11.45 7.17 7.02
N ASP A 89 -11.71 8.18 6.17
CA ASP A 89 -10.67 8.80 5.34
C ASP A 89 -9.60 9.47 6.21
N ALA A 90 -9.98 10.14 7.31
CA ALA A 90 -9.04 10.73 8.26
C ALA A 90 -8.15 9.67 8.92
N LEU A 91 -8.73 8.55 9.37
CA LEU A 91 -7.99 7.41 9.94
C LEU A 91 -7.03 6.80 8.91
N GLN A 92 -7.51 6.56 7.69
CA GLN A 92 -6.72 5.98 6.61
C GLN A 92 -5.56 6.88 6.20
N ASN A 93 -5.81 8.17 6.01
CA ASN A 93 -4.76 9.14 5.66
C ASN A 93 -3.70 9.23 6.75
N TYR A 94 -4.12 9.19 8.02
CA TYR A 94 -3.19 9.19 9.13
C TYR A 94 -2.32 7.93 9.14
N PHE A 95 -2.92 6.74 9.01
CA PHE A 95 -2.18 5.48 8.90
C PHE A 95 -1.14 5.53 7.77
N PHE A 96 -1.51 6.00 6.58
CA PHE A 96 -0.55 6.14 5.49
C PHE A 96 0.59 7.10 5.84
N SER A 97 0.30 8.23 6.50
CA SER A 97 1.30 9.22 6.91
C SER A 97 2.37 8.70 7.88
N ILE A 98 2.05 7.68 8.66
CA ILE A 98 2.97 7.03 9.62
C ILE A 98 3.51 5.70 9.09
N SER A 99 2.92 5.13 8.05
CA SER A 99 3.31 3.83 7.49
C SER A 99 4.60 3.87 6.67
N ASN A 100 5.21 2.69 6.56
CA ASN A 100 6.42 2.41 5.79
C ASN A 100 6.32 2.77 4.29
N GLU A 101 5.12 3.01 3.75
CA GLU A 101 4.94 3.49 2.37
C GLU A 101 5.53 4.89 2.15
N ASN A 102 5.70 5.68 3.22
CA ASN A 102 6.23 7.05 3.16
C ASN A 102 7.67 7.18 3.70
N GLU A 103 8.47 6.11 3.66
CA GLU A 103 9.87 6.07 4.15
C GLU A 103 10.04 6.41 5.65
N LYS A 104 8.94 6.55 6.39
CA LYS A 104 8.95 6.63 7.85
C LYS A 104 8.99 5.24 8.46
N ILE A 105 9.60 5.23 9.64
CA ILE A 105 9.67 4.18 10.61
C ILE A 105 8.42 3.28 10.58
N GLY A 106 8.62 1.96 10.46
CA GLY A 106 7.51 1.03 10.28
C GLY A 106 6.59 0.99 11.49
N VAL A 107 5.30 1.02 11.24
CA VAL A 107 4.24 1.04 12.27
C VAL A 107 4.23 -0.26 13.08
N CYS A 108 3.94 -0.17 14.37
CA CYS A 108 3.81 -1.35 15.23
C CYS A 108 2.62 -2.25 14.81
N MET A 109 2.77 -3.55 15.05
CA MET A 109 1.81 -4.56 14.58
C MET A 109 0.37 -4.33 15.07
N ASP A 110 0.17 -3.78 16.26
CA ASP A 110 -1.17 -3.53 16.81
C ASP A 110 -1.97 -2.53 15.97
N ILE A 111 -1.33 -1.47 15.49
CA ILE A 111 -1.96 -0.48 14.60
C ILE A 111 -2.27 -1.12 13.25
N VAL A 112 -1.35 -1.93 12.73
CA VAL A 112 -1.55 -2.65 11.45
C VAL A 112 -2.73 -3.61 11.54
N ASP A 113 -2.87 -4.35 12.64
CA ASP A 113 -3.96 -5.28 12.86
C ASP A 113 -5.32 -4.58 12.98
N GLN A 114 -5.37 -3.47 13.72
CA GLN A 114 -6.57 -2.62 13.79
C GLN A 114 -6.96 -2.10 12.40
N MET A 115 -6.01 -1.58 11.64
CA MET A 115 -6.28 -1.06 10.30
C MET A 115 -6.74 -2.16 9.33
N ASN A 116 -6.14 -3.35 9.40
CA ASN A 116 -6.52 -4.48 8.57
C ASN A 116 -7.95 -4.96 8.86
N THR A 117 -8.32 -5.00 10.14
CA THR A 117 -9.68 -5.29 10.58
C THR A 117 -10.65 -4.21 10.08
N THR A 118 -10.29 -2.93 10.21
CA THR A 118 -11.08 -1.80 9.69
C THR A 118 -11.27 -1.87 8.18
N TRP A 119 -10.23 -2.17 7.40
CA TRP A 119 -10.33 -2.34 5.95
C TRP A 119 -11.24 -3.49 5.56
N THR A 120 -11.13 -4.62 6.25
CA THR A 120 -11.99 -5.79 6.00
C THR A 120 -13.45 -5.44 6.30
N TYR A 121 -13.72 -4.79 7.43
CA TYR A 121 -15.06 -4.35 7.80
C TYR A 121 -15.62 -3.33 6.78
N TRP A 122 -14.85 -2.29 6.49
CA TRP A 122 -15.27 -1.20 5.60
C TRP A 122 -15.45 -1.68 4.16
N GLY A 123 -14.54 -2.52 3.68
CA GLY A 123 -14.61 -3.16 2.37
C GLY A 123 -15.85 -4.03 2.23
N ASN A 124 -16.23 -4.78 3.27
CA ASN A 124 -17.41 -5.65 3.21
C ASN A 124 -18.73 -4.89 3.34
N LYS A 125 -18.80 -3.87 4.21
CA LYS A 125 -20.05 -3.15 4.51
C LYS A 125 -20.28 -1.91 3.63
N CYS A 126 -19.20 -1.23 3.25
CA CYS A 126 -19.25 0.10 2.64
C CYS A 126 -18.68 0.15 1.21
N CYS A 127 -18.45 -0.99 0.56
CA CYS A 127 -17.91 -1.08 -0.81
C CYS A 127 -18.63 -0.20 -1.84
N LYS A 128 -19.96 -0.07 -1.72
CA LYS A 128 -20.80 0.70 -2.65
C LYS A 128 -20.46 2.20 -2.70
N TYR A 129 -19.82 2.72 -1.65
CA TYR A 129 -19.43 4.14 -1.54
C TYR A 129 -18.05 4.44 -2.13
N ARG A 130 -17.39 3.46 -2.77
CA ARG A 130 -16.10 3.68 -3.43
C ARG A 130 -16.29 4.58 -4.65
N ARG A 131 -16.02 5.88 -4.45
CA ARG A 131 -16.27 6.96 -5.41
C ARG A 131 -15.21 6.95 -6.52
N HIS A 132 -15.34 6.05 -7.49
CA HIS A 132 -14.59 6.12 -8.75
C HIS A 132 -15.38 6.94 -9.77
N ASN A 133 -14.72 7.94 -10.37
CA ASN A 133 -15.32 8.74 -11.42
C ASN A 133 -15.19 7.98 -12.76
N GLU A 134 -15.95 6.89 -12.89
CA GLU A 134 -15.89 5.96 -14.02
C GLU A 134 -16.12 6.66 -15.37
N TYR A 135 -16.87 7.76 -15.37
CA TYR A 135 -17.13 8.59 -16.55
C TYR A 135 -15.87 9.14 -17.20
N LEU A 136 -14.88 9.58 -16.41
CA LEU A 136 -13.63 10.13 -16.96
C LEU A 136 -12.81 9.05 -17.63
N PHE A 137 -12.76 7.86 -17.02
CA PHE A 137 -12.05 6.70 -17.57
C PHE A 137 -12.74 6.16 -18.85
N LEU A 138 -14.06 6.09 -18.85
CA LEU A 138 -14.83 5.64 -20.01
C LEU A 138 -14.67 6.62 -21.18
N SER A 139 -14.79 7.92 -20.90
CA SER A 139 -14.64 8.99 -21.89
C SER A 139 -13.25 8.99 -22.54
N SER A 140 -12.19 8.89 -21.74
CA SER A 140 -10.82 8.85 -22.28
C SER A 140 -10.57 7.60 -23.12
N SER A 141 -11.08 6.45 -22.69
CA SER A 141 -10.95 5.18 -23.44
C SER A 141 -11.66 5.25 -24.80
N ILE A 142 -12.88 5.80 -24.85
CA ILE A 142 -13.62 6.00 -26.09
C ILE A 142 -12.89 6.97 -27.02
N MET A 143 -12.32 8.06 -26.48
CA MET A 143 -11.58 9.04 -27.28
C MET A 143 -10.35 8.42 -27.94
N VAL A 144 -9.57 7.63 -27.21
CA VAL A 144 -8.40 6.93 -27.76
C VAL A 144 -8.82 5.98 -28.88
N LEU A 145 -9.89 5.20 -28.69
CA LEU A 145 -10.42 4.30 -29.72
C LEU A 145 -10.84 5.07 -30.98
N LEU A 146 -11.59 6.17 -30.83
CA LEU A 146 -12.00 7.00 -31.96
C LEU A 146 -10.79 7.60 -32.71
N CYS A 147 -9.78 8.08 -31.99
CA CYS A 147 -8.55 8.58 -32.60
C CYS A 147 -7.84 7.51 -33.44
N THR A 148 -7.75 6.27 -32.96
CA THR A 148 -7.13 5.18 -33.73
C THR A 148 -7.92 4.86 -35.01
N VAL A 149 -9.25 4.79 -34.93
CA VAL A 149 -10.11 4.54 -36.10
C VAL A 149 -9.97 5.65 -37.13
N LEU A 150 -10.04 6.91 -36.69
CA LEU A 150 -9.88 8.08 -37.56
C LEU A 150 -8.51 8.10 -38.24
N PHE A 151 -7.44 7.76 -37.53
CA PHE A 151 -6.11 7.66 -38.12
C PHE A 151 -6.06 6.66 -39.29
N TYR A 152 -6.61 5.46 -39.11
CA TYR A 152 -6.63 4.46 -40.18
C TYR A 152 -7.51 4.88 -41.36
N VAL A 153 -8.68 5.49 -41.11
CA VAL A 153 -9.55 6.02 -42.18
C VAL A 153 -8.86 7.13 -42.97
N ILE A 154 -8.25 8.09 -42.29
CA ILE A 154 -7.50 9.19 -42.93
C ILE A 154 -6.32 8.62 -43.74
N SER A 155 -5.58 7.68 -43.17
CA SER A 155 -4.47 7.01 -43.86
C SER A 155 -4.92 6.32 -45.14
N GLN A 156 -6.06 5.61 -45.11
CA GLN A 156 -6.61 4.95 -46.30
C GLN A 156 -7.06 5.95 -47.38
N ILE A 157 -7.68 7.07 -46.99
CA ILE A 157 -8.10 8.13 -47.91
C ILE A 157 -6.87 8.81 -48.54
N CYS A 158 -5.84 9.10 -47.74
CA CYS A 158 -4.60 9.73 -48.20
C CYS A 158 -3.75 8.78 -49.07
N ALA A 159 -3.70 7.48 -48.75
CA ALA A 159 -2.94 6.49 -49.51
C ALA A 159 -3.51 6.26 -50.93
N LYS A 160 -4.83 6.32 -51.10
CA LYS A 160 -5.49 6.22 -52.42
C LYS A 160 -5.08 7.34 -53.39
N LYS A 161 -4.53 8.46 -52.90
CA LYS A 161 -4.08 9.59 -53.74
C LYS A 161 -2.67 9.44 -54.32
N LYS A 162 -1.97 8.34 -54.05
CA LYS A 162 -0.63 8.04 -54.59
C LYS A 162 -0.63 6.73 -55.39
N LEU A 163 -1.48 6.60 -56.41
CA LEU A 163 -1.10 5.70 -57.50
C LEU A 163 0.04 6.37 -58.26
N PRO A 164 1.24 5.77 -58.35
CA PRO A 164 2.32 6.33 -59.15
C PRO A 164 1.83 6.42 -60.60
N THR A 165 1.93 7.61 -61.19
CA THR A 165 1.75 7.78 -62.63
C THR A 165 2.72 6.82 -63.32
N ILE A 166 2.19 5.78 -63.96
CA ILE A 166 2.97 4.87 -64.77
C ILE A 166 3.60 5.73 -65.87
N ILE A 167 4.91 5.95 -65.80
CA ILE A 167 5.64 6.64 -66.86
C ILE A 167 5.63 5.69 -68.05
N GLU A 168 4.79 5.99 -69.04
CA GLU A 168 4.79 5.28 -70.32
C GLU A 168 6.18 5.42 -70.94
N GLN A 169 6.89 4.29 -71.12
CA GLN A 169 8.22 4.31 -71.72
C GLN A 169 8.10 4.49 -73.24
N THR A 170 8.43 5.69 -73.73
CA THR A 170 8.48 6.05 -75.16
C THR A 170 9.62 5.39 -75.95
N ARG A 171 10.43 4.52 -75.33
CA ARG A 171 11.60 3.88 -75.99
C ARG A 171 11.25 2.96 -77.16
N PHE A 172 10.01 2.51 -77.30
CA PHE A 172 9.60 1.66 -78.42
C PHE A 172 9.22 2.43 -79.69
N LEU A 173 9.08 3.76 -79.63
CA LEU A 173 8.76 4.59 -80.81
C LEU A 173 9.99 5.06 -81.60
N SER A 174 11.18 5.08 -80.97
CA SER A 174 12.42 5.47 -81.66
C SER A 174 13.04 4.34 -82.47
N SER A 175 12.63 3.08 -82.29
CA SER A 175 13.16 1.94 -83.06
C SER A 175 12.39 1.66 -84.36
N SER A 176 11.28 2.36 -84.62
CA SER A 176 10.45 2.16 -85.82
C SER A 176 10.55 3.28 -86.86
N LEU A 177 11.48 4.22 -86.67
CA LEU A 177 11.70 5.37 -87.58
C LEU A 177 13.04 5.28 -88.34
N GLU A 178 13.75 4.17 -88.22
CA GLU A 178 14.94 3.82 -89.01
C GLU A 178 14.73 2.49 -89.76
N THR A 179 13.79 2.48 -90.71
CA THR A 179 13.77 1.52 -91.85
C THR A 179 13.11 2.18 -93.04
#